data_AF-A0A2V6FK51-F1
#
_entry.id   AF-A0A2V6FK51-F1
#
_cell.length_a   1.000
_cell.length_b   1.000
_cell.length_c   1.000
_cell.angle_alpha   90.00
_cell.angle_beta   90.00
_cell.angle_gamma   90.00
#
_symmetry.space_group_name_H-M   'P 1'
#
loop_
_entity.id
_entity.type
_entity.pdbx_description
1 polymer ?
#
loop_
_entity_poly.entity_id
_entity_poly.type
_entity_poly.pdbx_seq_one_letter_code
_entity_poly.pdbx_strand_id
1 'polypeptide(L)'
;MRTWQRLGYKDREKVMDNVGSHENWKSCFSEVAPGLLLFARQWVQSAADAEDVVQEAFVKFWRRNHNIENRALLYAAVRSIALDFIRRDKRRARREAIVFADAEPAIEPQFEWQ
;
A
#
# COMPACT_ATOMS: atom_id res chain seq x y z
N MET A 1 1.36 23.56 -7.40
CA MET A 1 2.30 22.48 -7.02
C MET A 1 2.21 22.27 -5.51
N ARG A 2 1.62 21.18 -5.03
CA ARG A 2 1.61 20.86 -3.59
C ARG A 2 2.67 19.79 -3.32
N THR A 3 3.66 20.17 -2.54
CA THR A 3 4.82 19.39 -2.12
C THR A 3 4.39 18.26 -1.20
N TRP A 4 4.82 17.04 -1.52
CA TRP A 4 4.55 15.83 -0.74
C TRP A 4 5.42 15.82 0.52
N GLN A 5 4.97 16.46 1.59
CA GLN A 5 5.59 16.31 2.90
C GLN A 5 5.22 14.92 3.47
N ARG A 6 6.24 14.10 3.71
CA ARG A 6 6.12 12.82 4.41
C ARG A 6 5.66 13.11 5.85
N LEU A 7 4.39 12.85 6.15
CA LEU A 7 3.84 12.95 7.52
C LEU A 7 4.69 12.11 8.47
N GLY A 8 5.12 12.72 9.58
CA GLY A 8 5.87 12.04 10.62
C GLY A 8 4.99 11.03 11.35
N TYR A 9 5.60 10.04 12.01
CA TYR A 9 4.88 9.04 12.82
C TYR A 9 3.91 9.66 13.82
N LYS A 10 4.23 10.85 14.35
CA LYS A 10 3.43 11.62 15.30
C LYS A 10 2.18 12.28 14.70
N ASP A 11 2.16 12.48 13.38
CA ASP A 11 0.96 12.97 12.69
C ASP A 11 -0.09 11.86 12.56
N ARG A 12 0.32 10.59 12.50
CA ARG A 12 -0.61 9.45 12.38
C ARG A 12 -1.54 9.36 13.58
N GLU A 13 -1.02 9.59 14.77
CA GLU A 13 -1.78 9.58 16.03
C GLU A 13 -2.75 10.78 16.10
N LYS A 14 -2.33 11.97 15.63
CA LYS A 14 -3.20 13.14 15.54
C LYS A 14 -4.30 13.07 14.47
N VAL A 15 -4.11 12.34 13.36
CA VAL A 15 -5.22 12.05 12.42
C VAL A 15 -6.20 11.01 12.99
N MET A 16 -5.80 10.34 14.08
CA MET A 16 -6.59 9.34 14.80
C MET A 16 -7.25 9.91 16.08
N ASP A 17 -7.30 11.24 16.24
CA ASP A 17 -7.97 11.92 17.36
C ASP A 17 -9.20 12.71 16.90
N ASN A 18 -10.16 12.03 16.24
CA ASN A 18 -11.53 12.53 16.12
C ASN A 18 -12.43 11.77 17.10
N VAL A 19 -12.22 12.06 18.39
CA VAL A 19 -12.45 11.26 19.61
C VAL A 19 -13.93 10.94 19.97
N GLY A 20 -14.89 11.04 19.04
CA GLY A 20 -16.29 10.65 19.30
C GLY A 20 -16.68 9.21 18.91
N SER A 21 -15.94 8.58 17.99
CA SER A 21 -16.36 7.35 17.28
C SER A 21 -15.31 6.23 17.25
N HIS A 22 -14.24 6.35 18.04
CA HIS A 22 -13.01 5.55 17.90
C HIS A 22 -13.14 4.07 18.27
N GLU A 23 -14.12 3.69 19.09
CA GLU A 23 -14.36 2.28 19.40
C GLU A 23 -15.06 1.54 18.24
N ASN A 24 -15.77 2.25 17.36
CA ASN A 24 -16.55 1.61 16.30
C ASN A 24 -15.72 1.26 15.06
N TRP A 25 -14.72 2.08 14.69
CA TRP A 25 -14.01 1.88 13.41
C TRP A 25 -13.16 0.61 13.39
N LYS A 26 -12.56 0.20 14.52
CA LYS A 26 -11.79 -1.04 14.61
C LYS A 26 -12.69 -2.25 14.40
N SER A 27 -13.89 -2.23 14.98
CA SER A 27 -14.89 -3.27 14.80
C SER A 27 -15.34 -3.34 13.33
N CYS A 28 -15.76 -2.21 12.76
CA CYS A 28 -16.15 -2.15 11.35
C CYS A 28 -15.01 -2.58 10.41
N PHE A 29 -13.76 -2.23 10.72
CA PHE A 29 -12.60 -2.70 9.96
C PHE A 29 -12.45 -4.22 10.05
N SER A 30 -12.48 -4.79 11.26
CA SER A 30 -12.32 -6.24 11.46
C SER A 30 -13.41 -7.05 10.74
N GLU A 31 -14.62 -6.50 10.62
CA GLU A 31 -15.72 -7.13 9.88
C GLU A 31 -15.49 -7.11 8.37
N VAL A 32 -15.06 -5.97 7.81
CA VAL A 32 -15.00 -5.78 6.35
C VAL A 32 -13.65 -6.18 5.74
N ALA A 33 -12.55 -6.14 6.51
CA ALA A 33 -11.20 -6.40 6.04
C ALA A 33 -11.00 -7.78 5.39
N PRO A 34 -11.53 -8.91 5.92
CA PRO A 34 -11.37 -10.21 5.29
C PRO A 34 -11.89 -10.27 3.85
N GLY A 35 -13.05 -9.65 3.59
CA GLY A 35 -13.64 -9.58 2.25
C GLY A 35 -12.83 -8.72 1.29
N LEU A 36 -12.22 -7.64 1.79
CA LEU A 36 -11.36 -6.76 0.99
C LEU A 36 -10.00 -7.40 0.70
N LEU A 37 -9.45 -8.17 1.64
CA LEU A 37 -8.22 -8.95 1.42
C LEU A 37 -8.45 -10.01 0.34
N LEU A 38 -9.53 -10.78 0.41
CA LEU A 38 -9.89 -11.76 -0.62
C LEU A 38 -10.07 -11.08 -1.99
N PHE A 39 -10.65 -9.89 -2.01
CA PHE A 39 -10.82 -9.13 -3.24
C PHE A 39 -9.49 -8.58 -3.80
N ALA A 40 -8.63 -8.02 -2.95
CA ALA A 40 -7.32 -7.52 -3.35
C ALA A 40 -6.42 -8.64 -3.92
N ARG A 41 -6.53 -9.85 -3.37
CA ARG A 41 -5.84 -11.05 -3.85
C ARG A 41 -6.13 -11.43 -5.30
N GLN A 42 -7.21 -10.92 -5.88
CA GLN A 42 -7.49 -11.13 -7.31
C GLN A 42 -6.52 -10.37 -8.24
N TRP A 43 -5.72 -9.45 -7.70
CA TRP A 43 -4.84 -8.58 -8.48
C TRP A 43 -3.38 -8.65 -8.07
N VAL A 44 -3.09 -8.84 -6.78
CA VAL A 44 -1.71 -8.87 -6.25
C VAL A 44 -1.26 -10.29 -5.90
N GLN A 45 0.04 -10.52 -5.99
CA GLN A 45 0.60 -11.87 -5.96
C GLN A 45 0.74 -12.43 -4.54
N SER A 46 1.05 -11.60 -3.54
CA SER A 46 1.32 -12.05 -2.17
C SER A 46 0.28 -11.62 -1.14
N ALA A 47 0.33 -12.25 0.04
CA ALA A 47 -0.55 -11.90 1.17
C ALA A 47 -0.22 -10.50 1.67
N ALA A 48 1.08 -10.25 1.83
CA ALA A 48 1.62 -8.98 2.26
C ALA A 48 1.18 -7.85 1.33
N ASP A 49 1.26 -8.05 0.01
CA ASP A 49 0.83 -7.01 -0.95
C ASP A 49 -0.67 -6.72 -0.82
N ALA A 50 -1.49 -7.73 -0.57
CA ALA A 50 -2.92 -7.54 -0.39
C ALA A 50 -3.22 -6.77 0.91
N GLU A 51 -2.52 -7.09 1.99
CA GLU A 51 -2.60 -6.36 3.26
C GLU A 51 -2.18 -4.90 3.08
N ASP A 52 -1.06 -4.64 2.40
CA ASP A 52 -0.58 -3.29 2.11
C ASP A 52 -1.58 -2.48 1.28
N VAL A 53 -2.15 -3.09 0.23
CA VAL A 53 -3.17 -2.46 -0.61
C VAL A 53 -4.41 -2.10 0.21
N VAL A 54 -4.91 -3.04 1.02
CA VAL A 54 -6.11 -2.82 1.85
C VAL A 54 -5.86 -1.75 2.89
N GLN A 55 -4.72 -1.79 3.58
CA GLN A 55 -4.33 -0.76 4.55
C GLN A 55 -4.22 0.63 3.91
N GLU A 56 -3.55 0.75 2.76
CA GLU A 56 -3.42 2.03 2.05
C GLU A 56 -4.80 2.57 1.60
N ALA A 57 -5.67 1.70 1.08
CA ALA A 57 -7.03 2.08 0.71
C ALA A 57 -7.85 2.57 1.91
N PHE A 58 -7.79 1.86 3.04
CA PHE A 58 -8.48 2.26 4.27
C PHE A 58 -7.97 3.58 4.82
N VAL A 59 -6.66 3.79 4.90
CA VAL A 59 -6.08 5.06 5.36
C VAL A 59 -6.55 6.22 4.48
N LYS A 60 -6.59 6.03 3.16
CA LYS A 60 -7.09 7.04 2.22
C LYS A 60 -8.59 7.28 2.36
N PHE A 61 -9.37 6.23 2.56
CA PHE A 61 -10.82 6.30 2.76
C PHE A 61 -11.16 7.05 4.05
N TRP A 62 -10.48 6.73 5.15
CA TRP A 62 -10.65 7.37 6.45
C TRP A 62 -10.24 8.84 6.43
N ARG A 63 -9.09 9.18 5.83
CA ARG A 63 -8.63 10.58 5.71
C ARG A 63 -9.61 11.47 4.94
N ARG A 64 -10.46 10.89 4.10
CA ARG A 64 -11.52 11.60 3.36
C ARG A 64 -12.85 11.64 4.11
N ASN A 65 -12.88 11.11 5.35
CA ASN A 65 -14.05 11.04 6.21
C ASN A 65 -15.25 10.35 5.52
N HIS A 66 -14.99 9.32 4.70
CA HIS A 66 -16.03 8.54 4.04
C HIS A 66 -16.72 7.59 5.03
N ASN A 67 -18.03 7.38 4.85
CA ASN A 67 -18.79 6.41 5.64
C ASN A 67 -18.40 4.97 5.24
N ILE A 68 -17.97 4.16 6.21
CA ILE A 68 -17.54 2.76 6.02
C ILE A 68 -18.66 1.84 5.53
N GLU A 69 -19.93 2.20 5.78
CA GLU A 69 -21.09 1.49 5.22
C GLU A 69 -21.13 1.56 3.70
N ASN A 70 -20.45 2.54 3.08
CA ASN A 70 -20.27 2.61 1.64
C ASN A 70 -19.20 1.61 1.18
N ARG A 71 -19.56 0.32 1.26
CA ARG A 71 -18.72 -0.81 0.84
C ARG A 71 -18.32 -0.67 -0.63
N ALA A 72 -19.23 -0.23 -1.50
CA ALA A 72 -18.92 -0.02 -2.92
C ALA A 72 -17.74 0.92 -3.14
N LEU A 73 -17.72 2.07 -2.45
CA LEU A 73 -16.62 3.03 -2.53
C LEU A 73 -15.31 2.46 -1.95
N LEU A 74 -15.40 1.66 -0.88
CA LEU A 74 -14.24 1.02 -0.27
C LEU A 74 -13.61 -0.04 -1.20
N TYR A 75 -14.43 -0.89 -1.82
CA TYR A 75 -13.98 -1.85 -2.85
C TYR A 75 -13.40 -1.11 -4.06
N ALA A 76 -14.00 -0.01 -4.50
CA ALA A 76 -13.45 0.81 -5.57
C ALA A 76 -12.07 1.39 -5.20
N ALA A 77 -11.90 1.87 -3.97
CA ALA A 77 -10.62 2.35 -3.47
C ALA A 77 -9.55 1.24 -3.47
N VAL A 78 -9.88 0.05 -2.94
CA VAL A 78 -8.98 -1.11 -2.95
C VAL A 78 -8.58 -1.47 -4.39
N ARG A 79 -9.52 -1.46 -5.33
CA ARG A 79 -9.23 -1.68 -6.76
C ARG A 79 -8.24 -0.67 -7.32
N SER A 80 -8.47 0.62 -7.08
CA SER A 80 -7.59 1.67 -7.57
C SER A 80 -6.17 1.50 -7.02
N ILE A 81 -6.04 1.22 -5.72
CA ILE A 81 -4.73 1.03 -5.08
C ILE A 81 -4.02 -0.23 -5.59
N ALA A 82 -4.71 -1.34 -5.78
CA ALA A 82 -4.14 -2.56 -6.35
C ALA A 82 -3.62 -2.35 -7.78
N LEU A 83 -4.38 -1.66 -8.62
CA LEU A 83 -3.95 -1.36 -9.99
C LEU A 83 -2.72 -0.43 -10.00
N ASP A 84 -2.68 0.55 -9.09
CA ASP A 84 -1.52 1.43 -8.95
C ASP A 84 -0.28 0.68 -8.40
N PHE A 85 -0.49 -0.29 -7.52
CA PHE A 85 0.55 -1.21 -7.06
C PHE A 85 1.14 -1.99 -8.24
N ILE A 86 0.31 -2.69 -9.03
CA ILE A 86 0.76 -3.46 -10.21
C ILE A 86 1.53 -2.57 -11.19
N ARG A 87 1.04 -1.35 -11.45
CA ARG A 87 1.72 -0.41 -12.35
C ARG A 87 3.09 0.01 -11.80
N ARG A 88 3.21 0.24 -10.49
CA ARG A 88 4.48 0.57 -9.83
C ARG A 88 5.45 -0.60 -9.92
N ASP A 89 4.99 -1.79 -9.63
CA ASP A 89 5.79 -3.02 -9.65
C ASP A 89 6.32 -3.32 -11.05
N LYS A 90 5.45 -3.27 -12.08
CA LYS A 90 5.87 -3.42 -13.48
C LYS A 90 6.92 -2.40 -13.92
N ARG A 91 6.82 -1.15 -13.44
CA ARG A 91 7.85 -0.12 -13.72
C ARG A 91 9.16 -0.41 -12.99
N ARG A 92 9.09 -0.92 -11.76
CA ARG A 92 10.27 -1.34 -10.99
C ARG A 92 10.98 -2.49 -11.70
N ALA A 93 10.26 -3.58 -11.99
CA ALA A 93 10.81 -4.76 -12.67
C ALA A 93 11.47 -4.39 -14.02
N ARG A 94 10.88 -3.46 -14.78
CA ARG A 94 11.50 -2.97 -16.03
C ARG A 94 12.82 -2.24 -15.80
N ARG A 95 12.92 -1.40 -14.76
CA ARG A 95 14.16 -0.68 -14.43
C ARG A 95 15.24 -1.65 -13.97
N GLU A 96 14.87 -2.60 -13.13
CA GLU A 96 15.79 -3.64 -12.63
C GLU A 96 16.30 -4.52 -13.78
N ALA A 97 15.44 -4.89 -14.74
CA ALA A 97 15.84 -5.64 -15.93
C ALA A 97 16.80 -4.85 -16.84
N ILE A 98 16.60 -3.53 -17.01
CA ILE A 98 17.52 -2.69 -17.79
C ILE A 98 18.88 -2.64 -17.11
N VAL A 99 18.92 -2.36 -15.80
CA VAL A 99 20.19 -2.33 -15.04
C VAL A 99 20.89 -3.68 -15.07
N PHE A 100 20.15 -4.79 -14.99
CA PHE A 100 20.72 -6.13 -15.10
C PHE A 100 21.28 -6.41 -16.49
N ALA A 101 20.62 -5.93 -17.55
CA ALA A 101 21.11 -6.08 -18.92
C ALA A 101 22.33 -5.18 -19.22
N ASP A 102 22.39 -4.00 -18.61
CA ASP A 102 23.51 -3.04 -18.73
C ASP A 102 24.68 -3.36 -17.78
N ALA A 103 24.50 -4.32 -16.86
CA ALA A 103 25.60 -4.78 -16.01
C ALA A 103 26.61 -5.54 -16.88
N GLU A 104 27.80 -4.97 -17.08
CA GLU A 104 28.94 -5.70 -17.63
C GLU A 104 29.16 -7.00 -16.82
N PRO A 105 29.65 -8.09 -17.45
CA PRO A 105 29.94 -9.33 -16.74
C PRO A 105 30.79 -8.99 -15.52
N ALA A 106 30.24 -9.29 -14.34
CA ALA A 106 30.76 -8.89 -13.06
C ALA A 106 32.28 -9.04 -13.04
N ILE A 107 32.99 -7.91 -12.93
CA ILE A 107 34.42 -7.89 -12.65
C ILE A 107 34.57 -8.73 -11.38
N GLU A 108 35.15 -9.92 -11.50
CA GLU A 108 35.42 -10.77 -10.34
C GLU A 108 36.25 -9.94 -9.36
N PRO A 109 35.70 -9.63 -8.17
CA PRO A 109 36.46 -8.85 -7.22
C PRO A 109 37.62 -9.71 -6.76
N GLN A 110 38.84 -9.32 -7.14
CA GLN A 110 40.07 -9.94 -6.63
C GLN A 110 40.22 -9.55 -5.16
N PHE A 111 39.53 -10.27 -4.28
CA PHE A 111 39.75 -10.20 -2.86
C PHE A 111 41.02 -10.99 -2.54
N GLU A 112 42.16 -10.29 -2.46
CA GLU A 112 43.35 -10.82 -1.82
C GLU A 112 43.12 -10.83 -0.30
N TRP A 113 42.97 -12.04 0.26
CA TRP A 113 42.96 -12.24 1.70
C TRP A 113 44.40 -12.25 2.20
N GLN A 114 44.86 -11.11 2.74
CA GLN A 114 46.09 -10.99 3.54
C GLN A 114 45.81 -11.24 5.01
#